data_AF-A8BLM1-F1
#
_entry.id   AF-A8BLM1-F1
#
_cell.length_a   1.000
_cell.length_b   1.000
_cell.length_c   1.000
_cell.angle_alpha   90.00
_cell.angle_beta   90.00
_cell.angle_gamma   90.00
#
_symmetry.space_group_name_H-M   'P 1'
#
loop_
_entity.id
_entity.type
_entity.pdbx_description
1 polymer ?
#
loop_
_entity_poly.entity_id
_entity_poly.type
_entity_poly.pdbx_seq_one_letter_code
_entity_poly.pdbx_strand_id
1 'polypeptide(L)'
;MSFAAWSFVLGLCTLVGLVLFRRPQRKPSDTTPCKLSPVQRHNLELLQALARTPYDPQNTSHCDKLRRVEENFSAVLRKSTFEPDWRRLGFQRSESPITDFRALGILVLDMLLNSKVFPEIQEMVEAGGFPYALVLITLTFDFLDLASRDMATGFTFPDREVELTDLLGEVAAFVDSLILDLATRLKRAGGQPLLEFPSVYKEFKHTRGWC
;
A
#
# COMPACT_ATOMS: atom_id res chain seq x y z
N MET A 1 27.54 -0.98 -8.87
CA MET A 1 26.53 -0.99 -9.95
C MET A 1 25.89 0.39 -10.01
N SER A 2 25.82 1.00 -11.21
CA SER A 2 25.64 2.44 -11.39
C SER A 2 24.20 2.93 -11.13
N PHE A 3 24.06 4.02 -10.37
CA PHE A 3 22.82 4.75 -10.07
C PHE A 3 22.01 5.18 -11.30
N ALA A 4 22.61 5.19 -12.50
CA ALA A 4 21.98 5.63 -13.73
C ALA A 4 20.86 4.71 -14.26
N ALA A 5 20.80 3.44 -13.82
CA ALA A 5 19.74 2.51 -14.24
C ALA A 5 18.36 2.84 -13.61
N TRP A 6 18.33 3.66 -12.57
CA TRP A 6 17.10 4.00 -11.83
C TRP A 6 16.20 5.00 -12.59
N SER A 7 16.81 5.98 -13.28
CA SER A 7 16.05 7.06 -13.92
C SER A 7 15.25 6.63 -15.14
N PHE A 8 15.68 5.59 -15.87
CA PHE A 8 14.95 5.10 -17.04
C PHE A 8 13.85 4.09 -16.70
N VAL A 9 14.00 3.30 -15.62
CA VAL A 9 13.01 2.29 -15.21
C VAL A 9 11.85 2.90 -14.42
N LEU A 10 12.08 3.99 -13.66
CA LEU A 10 11.02 4.71 -12.94
C LEU A 10 10.09 5.52 -13.87
N GLY A 11 10.53 5.83 -15.09
CA GLY A 11 9.66 6.34 -16.17
C GLY A 11 8.65 5.31 -16.69
N LEU A 12 8.86 4.02 -16.40
CA LEU A 12 7.87 2.96 -16.65
C LEU A 12 6.84 2.85 -15.50
N CYS A 13 7.23 3.20 -14.27
CA CYS A 13 6.34 3.19 -13.11
C CYS A 13 5.27 4.30 -13.16
N THR A 14 5.49 5.39 -13.89
CA THR A 14 4.46 6.41 -14.16
C THR A 14 3.36 5.87 -15.06
N LEU A 15 3.69 4.99 -16.01
CA LEU A 15 2.73 4.28 -16.84
C LEU A 15 2.02 3.17 -16.07
N VAL A 16 2.69 2.44 -15.17
CA VAL A 16 2.02 1.45 -14.32
C VAL A 16 1.07 2.11 -13.33
N GLY A 17 1.43 3.25 -12.72
CA GLY A 17 0.49 4.04 -11.92
C GLY A 17 -0.74 4.49 -12.72
N LEU A 18 -0.54 5.10 -13.90
CA LEU A 18 -1.66 5.56 -14.75
C LEU A 18 -2.47 4.44 -15.41
N VAL A 19 -1.88 3.26 -15.67
CA VAL A 19 -2.55 2.08 -16.24
C VAL A 19 -3.26 1.26 -15.16
N LEU A 20 -2.77 1.27 -13.91
CA LEU A 20 -3.50 0.68 -12.77
C LEU A 20 -4.68 1.57 -12.34
N PHE A 21 -4.58 2.90 -12.45
CA PHE A 21 -5.66 3.83 -12.11
C PHE A 21 -6.67 4.11 -13.24
N ARG A 22 -6.45 3.63 -14.48
CA ARG A 22 -7.45 3.62 -15.55
C ARG A 22 -7.77 2.19 -15.98
N ARG A 23 -8.72 1.53 -15.29
CA ARG A 23 -9.41 0.36 -15.86
C ARG A 23 -10.77 0.76 -16.42
N PRO A 24 -11.12 0.39 -17.67
CA PRO A 24 -12.52 0.27 -18.05
C PRO A 24 -13.17 -0.83 -17.18
N GLN A 25 -14.44 -0.64 -16.81
CA GLN A 25 -15.24 -1.67 -16.12
C GLN A 25 -15.17 -2.99 -16.91
N ARG A 26 -14.35 -3.94 -16.45
CA ARG A 26 -14.46 -5.34 -16.86
C ARG A 26 -15.46 -6.02 -15.94
N LYS A 27 -16.32 -6.85 -16.52
CA LYS A 27 -17.23 -7.74 -15.77
C LYS A 27 -16.43 -8.50 -14.71
N PRO A 28 -16.89 -8.56 -13.45
CA PRO A 28 -16.19 -9.30 -12.41
C PRO A 28 -16.22 -10.79 -12.78
N SER A 29 -15.04 -11.41 -12.86
CA SER A 29 -14.89 -12.86 -12.99
C SER A 29 -14.44 -13.42 -11.64
N ASP A 30 -15.15 -14.44 -11.16
CA ASP A 30 -14.78 -15.31 -10.03
C ASP A 30 -14.64 -14.71 -8.61
N THR A 31 -14.90 -13.42 -8.36
CA THR A 31 -14.94 -12.92 -6.98
C THR A 31 -16.28 -13.27 -6.30
N THR A 32 -16.23 -14.02 -5.19
CA THR A 32 -17.42 -14.41 -4.42
C THR A 32 -18.07 -13.19 -3.77
N PRO A 33 -19.37 -12.94 -3.99
CA PRO A 33 -20.11 -11.90 -3.27
C PRO A 33 -20.09 -12.15 -1.75
N CYS A 34 -19.86 -11.10 -0.97
CA CYS A 34 -19.87 -11.11 0.48
C CYS A 34 -20.60 -9.86 0.97
N LYS A 35 -21.87 -10.03 1.38
CA LYS A 35 -22.70 -8.90 1.81
C LYS A 35 -22.28 -8.46 3.22
N LEU A 36 -21.74 -7.25 3.34
CA LEU A 36 -21.42 -6.65 4.63
C LEU A 36 -22.69 -6.32 5.43
N SER A 37 -22.66 -6.60 6.73
CA SER A 37 -23.66 -6.14 7.69
C SER A 37 -23.68 -4.59 7.74
N PRO A 38 -24.74 -3.96 8.28
CA PRO A 38 -24.76 -2.52 8.47
C PRO A 38 -23.57 -1.99 9.29
N VAL A 39 -23.16 -2.72 10.34
CA VAL A 39 -22.04 -2.33 11.21
C VAL A 39 -20.71 -2.49 10.49
N GLN A 40 -20.52 -3.59 9.75
CA GLN A 40 -19.33 -3.79 8.92
C GLN A 40 -19.19 -2.72 7.84
N ARG A 41 -20.31 -2.31 7.23
CA ARG A 41 -20.33 -1.24 6.24
C ARG A 41 -19.98 0.11 6.86
N HIS A 42 -20.48 0.41 8.05
CA HIS A 42 -20.08 1.60 8.79
C HIS A 42 -18.56 1.63 9.07
N ASN A 43 -17.99 0.51 9.52
CA ASN A 43 -16.55 0.39 9.74
C ASN A 43 -15.76 0.62 8.43
N LEU A 44 -16.21 0.06 7.29
CA LEU A 44 -15.63 0.35 5.99
C LEU A 44 -15.73 1.84 5.61
N GLU A 45 -16.85 2.49 5.87
CA GLU A 45 -17.07 3.91 5.60
C GLU A 45 -16.09 4.81 6.38
N LEU A 46 -15.73 4.46 7.61
CA LEU A 46 -14.71 5.18 8.39
C LEU A 46 -13.35 5.17 7.66
N LEU A 47 -12.94 4.02 7.14
CA LEU A 47 -11.69 3.90 6.36
C LEU A 47 -11.78 4.66 5.04
N GLN A 48 -12.92 4.59 4.35
CA GLN A 48 -13.15 5.33 3.10
C GLN A 48 -13.16 6.85 3.31
N ALA A 49 -13.64 7.33 4.46
CA ALA A 49 -13.58 8.74 4.81
C ALA A 49 -12.13 9.23 4.95
N LEU A 50 -11.27 8.45 5.62
CA LEU A 50 -9.83 8.73 5.66
C LEU A 50 -9.21 8.66 4.25
N ALA A 51 -9.57 7.66 3.46
CA ALA A 51 -9.04 7.46 2.12
C ALA A 51 -9.36 8.62 1.16
N ARG A 52 -10.53 9.24 1.34
CA ARG A 52 -10.99 10.39 0.54
C ARG A 52 -10.47 11.73 1.06
N THR A 53 -9.92 11.79 2.26
CA THR A 53 -9.42 13.02 2.88
C THR A 53 -8.00 13.31 2.34
N PRO A 54 -7.82 14.34 1.50
CA PRO A 54 -6.50 14.63 0.93
C PRO A 54 -5.51 15.06 2.02
N TYR A 55 -4.23 14.76 1.80
CA TYR A 55 -3.18 15.35 2.63
C TYR A 55 -3.20 16.88 2.48
N ASP A 56 -3.06 17.57 3.62
CA ASP A 56 -3.08 19.03 3.70
C ASP A 56 -1.85 19.50 4.49
N PRO A 57 -0.89 20.20 3.86
CA PRO A 57 0.32 20.67 4.53
C PRO A 57 0.05 21.80 5.55
N GLN A 58 -1.14 22.41 5.55
CA GLN A 58 -1.53 23.40 6.57
C GLN A 58 -2.19 22.75 7.79
N ASN A 59 -2.55 21.47 7.71
CA ASN A 59 -3.13 20.72 8.81
C ASN A 59 -2.01 20.13 9.69
N THR A 60 -1.92 20.58 10.94
CA THR A 60 -0.90 20.14 11.89
C THR A 60 -0.94 18.64 12.14
N SER A 61 -2.13 18.04 12.24
CA SER A 61 -2.28 16.59 12.44
C SER A 61 -1.72 15.79 11.26
N HIS A 62 -1.95 16.25 10.02
CA HIS A 62 -1.42 15.60 8.83
C HIS A 62 0.12 15.68 8.78
N CYS A 63 0.66 16.88 9.06
CA CYS A 63 2.10 17.10 9.16
C CYS A 63 2.76 16.26 10.26
N ASP A 64 2.12 16.12 11.42
CA ASP A 64 2.61 15.30 12.52
C ASP A 64 2.61 13.81 12.18
N LYS A 65 1.57 13.30 11.49
CA LYS A 65 1.56 11.92 10.98
C LYS A 65 2.71 11.67 10.01
N LEU A 66 2.93 12.58 9.06
CA LEU A 66 4.03 12.46 8.10
C LEU A 66 5.40 12.47 8.79
N ARG A 67 5.60 13.35 9.79
CA ARG A 67 6.83 13.40 10.58
C ARG A 67 7.07 12.07 11.31
N ARG A 68 6.04 11.50 11.93
CA ARG A 68 6.14 10.19 12.60
C ARG A 68 6.47 9.05 11.63
N VAL A 69 5.94 9.09 10.42
CA VAL A 69 6.32 8.14 9.36
C VAL A 69 7.80 8.29 9.04
N GLU A 70 8.28 9.53 8.83
CA GLU A 70 9.70 9.79 8.55
C GLU A 70 10.62 9.29 9.68
N GLU A 71 10.24 9.53 10.93
CA GLU A 71 10.96 9.06 12.12
C GLU A 71 11.01 7.53 12.19
N ASN A 72 9.87 6.86 12.01
CA ASN A 72 9.75 5.40 12.05
C ASN A 72 10.60 4.71 10.97
N PHE A 73 10.77 5.33 9.80
CA PHE A 73 11.55 4.78 8.69
C PHE A 73 12.89 5.47 8.48
N SER A 74 13.35 6.27 9.45
CA SER A 74 14.55 7.11 9.35
C SER A 74 15.81 6.32 8.95
N ALA A 75 16.00 5.12 9.50
CA ALA A 75 17.13 4.24 9.18
C ALA A 75 17.21 3.92 7.68
N VAL A 76 16.07 3.73 7.02
CA VAL A 76 16.00 3.46 5.58
C VAL A 76 16.00 4.75 4.78
N LEU A 77 15.27 5.79 5.20
CA LEU A 77 15.18 7.05 4.47
C LEU A 77 16.52 7.80 4.42
N ARG A 78 17.36 7.69 5.47
CA ARG A 78 18.61 8.45 5.64
C ARG A 78 19.88 7.59 5.60
N LYS A 79 19.81 6.36 5.06
CA LYS A 79 20.94 5.39 5.06
C LYS A 79 22.24 5.91 4.43
N SER A 80 22.21 6.99 3.66
CA SER A 80 23.39 7.58 3.01
C SER A 80 23.39 9.11 2.93
N THR A 81 22.36 9.77 3.46
CA THR A 81 22.13 11.21 3.31
C THR A 81 21.47 11.76 4.58
N PHE A 82 21.72 13.03 4.89
CA PHE A 82 21.01 13.72 5.97
C PHE A 82 19.53 13.96 5.61
N GLU A 83 19.27 14.29 4.34
CA GLU A 83 17.91 14.43 3.81
C GLU A 83 17.26 13.06 3.57
N PRO A 84 15.95 12.91 3.86
CA PRO A 84 15.21 11.68 3.59
C PRO A 84 15.06 11.46 2.07
N ASP A 85 15.43 10.26 1.59
CA ASP A 85 15.10 9.82 0.23
C ASP A 85 13.92 8.84 0.28
N TRP A 86 12.71 9.37 0.01
CA TRP A 86 11.45 8.62 0.07
C TRP A 86 11.37 7.48 -0.94
N ARG A 87 12.18 7.50 -2.02
CA ARG A 87 12.23 6.37 -2.97
C ARG A 87 12.82 5.11 -2.34
N ARG A 88 13.65 5.24 -1.30
CA ARG A 88 14.23 4.09 -0.58
C ARG A 88 13.15 3.27 0.13
N LEU A 89 12.02 3.89 0.49
CA LEU A 89 10.86 3.21 1.05
C LEU A 89 9.86 2.73 -0.02
N GLY A 90 10.07 3.11 -1.28
CA GLY A 90 9.23 2.73 -2.42
C GLY A 90 8.22 3.78 -2.88
N PHE A 91 8.34 5.04 -2.43
CA PHE A 91 7.56 6.16 -2.99
C PHE A 91 8.09 6.60 -4.36
N GLN A 92 7.26 7.30 -5.14
CA GLN A 92 7.63 7.72 -6.50
C GLN A 92 8.72 8.80 -6.54
N ARG A 93 8.70 9.76 -5.63
CA ARG A 93 9.62 10.92 -5.62
C ARG A 93 10.58 10.84 -4.45
N SER A 94 11.81 11.35 -4.65
CA SER A 94 12.84 11.37 -3.61
C SER A 94 12.53 12.39 -2.53
N GLU A 95 12.05 13.56 -2.92
CA GLU A 95 11.96 14.73 -2.04
C GLU A 95 10.68 14.76 -1.21
N SER A 96 9.60 14.10 -1.68
CA SER A 96 8.30 14.16 -1.01
C SER A 96 7.36 13.02 -1.43
N PRO A 97 6.68 12.35 -0.49
CA PRO A 97 5.72 11.28 -0.79
C PRO A 97 4.30 11.81 -1.10
N ILE A 98 4.07 13.12 -1.05
CA ILE A 98 2.72 13.71 -1.08
C ILE A 98 1.92 13.31 -2.33
N THR A 99 2.59 13.16 -3.48
CA THR A 99 1.92 12.78 -4.73
C THR A 99 1.34 11.37 -4.70
N ASP A 100 1.91 10.49 -3.88
CA ASP A 100 1.51 9.10 -3.76
C ASP A 100 0.26 8.94 -2.87
N PHE A 101 -0.07 9.95 -2.06
CA PHE A 101 -1.28 9.99 -1.23
C PHE A 101 -2.56 10.25 -2.02
N ARG A 102 -2.50 10.50 -3.33
CA ARG A 102 -3.69 10.90 -4.11
C ARG A 102 -4.80 9.86 -4.16
N ALA A 103 -4.46 8.57 -4.09
CA ALA A 103 -5.43 7.48 -4.21
C ALA A 103 -6.13 7.13 -2.89
N LEU A 104 -5.45 7.35 -1.77
CA LEU A 104 -5.88 6.90 -0.43
C LEU A 104 -5.72 7.98 0.64
N GLY A 105 -5.51 9.24 0.25
CA GLY A 105 -5.46 10.38 1.15
C GLY A 105 -4.55 10.18 2.36
N ILE A 106 -5.03 10.63 3.51
CA ILE A 106 -4.33 10.47 4.79
C ILE A 106 -4.32 9.04 5.32
N LEU A 107 -5.17 8.14 4.80
CA LEU A 107 -5.17 6.73 5.20
C LEU A 107 -3.81 6.09 4.92
N VAL A 108 -3.08 6.51 3.89
CA VAL A 108 -1.72 6.01 3.63
C VAL A 108 -0.80 6.19 4.83
N LEU A 109 -0.86 7.36 5.48
CA LEU A 109 -0.04 7.64 6.66
C LEU A 109 -0.45 6.76 7.84
N ASP A 110 -1.76 6.60 8.06
CA ASP A 110 -2.28 5.74 9.12
C ASP A 110 -1.89 4.27 8.90
N MET A 111 -1.94 3.78 7.67
CA MET A 111 -1.52 2.41 7.32
C MET A 111 -0.03 2.21 7.54
N LEU A 112 0.81 3.18 7.15
CA LEU A 112 2.27 3.12 7.39
C LEU A 112 2.62 3.15 8.88
N LEU A 113 1.85 3.87 9.70
CA LEU A 113 2.07 3.97 11.15
C LEU A 113 1.58 2.74 11.91
N ASN A 114 0.55 2.05 11.40
CA ASN A 114 -0.01 0.85 12.04
C ASN A 114 0.61 -0.46 11.54
N SER A 115 1.22 -0.46 10.35
CA SER A 115 1.93 -1.62 9.82
C SER A 115 3.15 -1.97 10.67
N LYS A 116 3.32 -3.27 10.92
CA LYS A 116 4.41 -3.86 11.71
C LYS A 116 5.29 -4.79 10.90
N VAL A 117 4.97 -5.01 9.61
CA VAL A 117 5.69 -5.95 8.73
C VAL A 117 7.09 -5.48 8.35
N PHE A 118 7.36 -4.17 8.43
CA PHE A 118 8.57 -3.59 7.87
C PHE A 118 9.88 -4.26 8.32
N PRO A 119 10.12 -4.56 9.62
CA PRO A 119 11.33 -5.25 10.05
C PRO A 119 11.55 -6.61 9.37
N GLU A 120 10.49 -7.33 8.99
CA GLU A 120 10.57 -8.64 8.35
C GLU A 120 11.01 -8.55 6.87
N ILE A 121 10.71 -7.42 6.22
CA ILE A 121 11.04 -7.18 4.81
C ILE A 121 12.13 -6.13 4.61
N GLN A 122 12.68 -5.57 5.70
CA GLN A 122 13.62 -4.44 5.66
C GLN A 122 14.84 -4.74 4.80
N GLU A 123 15.43 -5.93 4.91
CA GLU A 123 16.58 -6.34 4.09
C GLU A 123 16.24 -6.30 2.59
N MET A 124 15.05 -6.78 2.22
CA MET A 124 14.58 -6.79 0.83
C MET A 124 14.34 -5.36 0.31
N VAL A 125 13.78 -4.48 1.15
CA VAL A 125 13.60 -3.06 0.84
C VAL A 125 14.94 -2.37 0.63
N GLU A 126 15.89 -2.55 1.56
CA GLU A 126 17.20 -1.91 1.52
C GLU A 126 18.09 -2.39 0.37
N ALA A 127 17.90 -3.64 -0.08
CA ALA A 127 18.53 -4.18 -1.28
C ALA A 127 17.91 -3.63 -2.59
N GLY A 128 16.87 -2.80 -2.50
CA GLY A 128 16.12 -2.28 -3.64
C GLY A 128 15.18 -3.31 -4.28
N GLY A 129 14.93 -4.41 -3.58
CA GLY A 129 14.14 -5.54 -4.05
C GLY A 129 12.67 -5.49 -3.66
N PHE A 130 12.20 -4.51 -2.89
CA PHE A 130 10.79 -4.45 -2.52
C PHE A 130 10.32 -2.99 -2.32
N PRO A 131 9.45 -2.45 -3.19
CA PRO A 131 8.96 -1.07 -3.06
C PRO A 131 7.83 -1.01 -2.01
N TYR A 132 8.19 -1.13 -0.73
CA TYR A 132 7.24 -1.32 0.37
C TYR A 132 6.05 -0.35 0.38
N ALA A 133 6.28 0.96 0.31
CA ALA A 133 5.22 1.96 0.35
C ALA A 133 4.23 1.80 -0.82
N LEU A 134 4.74 1.59 -2.04
CA LEU A 134 3.91 1.34 -3.21
C LEU A 134 3.06 0.08 -3.04
N VAL A 135 3.66 -1.01 -2.55
CA VAL A 135 2.94 -2.27 -2.32
C VAL A 135 1.84 -2.09 -1.29
N LEU A 136 2.13 -1.44 -0.16
CA LEU A 136 1.15 -1.15 0.89
C LEU A 136 -0.02 -0.34 0.33
N ILE A 137 0.26 0.76 -0.39
CA ILE A 137 -0.77 1.60 -1.01
C ILE A 137 -1.63 0.80 -1.99
N THR A 138 -0.99 -0.01 -2.84
CA THR A 138 -1.70 -0.79 -3.87
C THR A 138 -2.59 -1.86 -3.24
N LEU A 139 -2.10 -2.58 -2.22
CA LEU A 139 -2.89 -3.60 -1.53
C LEU A 139 -4.05 -3.01 -0.74
N THR A 140 -3.83 -1.90 -0.04
CA THR A 140 -4.90 -1.19 0.67
C THR A 140 -5.96 -0.67 -0.31
N PHE A 141 -5.56 -0.17 -1.48
CA PHE A 141 -6.49 0.29 -2.51
C PHE A 141 -7.35 -0.86 -3.04
N ASP A 142 -6.73 -1.96 -3.49
CA ASP A 142 -7.45 -3.12 -4.01
C ASP A 142 -8.38 -3.74 -2.94
N PHE A 143 -7.91 -3.81 -1.68
CA PHE A 143 -8.74 -4.26 -0.54
C PHE A 143 -10.00 -3.40 -0.35
N LEU A 144 -9.86 -2.08 -0.28
CA LEU A 144 -11.00 -1.18 -0.06
C LEU A 144 -11.95 -1.18 -1.26
N ASP A 145 -11.43 -1.25 -2.48
CA ASP A 145 -12.23 -1.30 -3.71
C ASP A 145 -13.06 -2.59 -3.78
N LEU A 146 -12.48 -3.74 -3.44
CA LEU A 146 -13.22 -5.01 -3.34
C LEU A 146 -14.28 -4.96 -2.22
N ALA A 147 -13.90 -4.50 -1.03
CA ALA A 147 -14.82 -4.39 0.11
C ALA A 147 -16.01 -3.46 -0.21
N SER A 148 -15.77 -2.34 -0.91
CA SER A 148 -16.81 -1.39 -1.32
C SER A 148 -17.85 -1.97 -2.28
N ARG A 149 -17.49 -3.03 -2.98
CA ARG A 149 -18.32 -3.75 -3.95
C ARG A 149 -18.97 -4.99 -3.33
N ASP A 150 -18.95 -5.13 -2.00
CA ASP A 150 -19.42 -6.31 -1.27
C ASP A 150 -18.82 -7.61 -1.84
N MET A 151 -17.50 -7.59 -2.09
CA MET A 151 -16.75 -8.73 -2.60
C MET A 151 -15.81 -9.30 -1.55
N ALA A 152 -15.57 -10.61 -1.61
CA ALA A 152 -14.68 -11.30 -0.69
C ALA A 152 -13.23 -10.78 -0.81
N THR A 153 -12.71 -10.24 0.28
CA THR A 153 -11.31 -9.79 0.39
C THR A 153 -10.43 -10.80 1.13
N GLY A 154 -11.04 -11.69 1.92
CA GLY A 154 -10.35 -12.52 2.92
C GLY A 154 -10.18 -11.81 4.27
N PHE A 155 -10.59 -10.55 4.39
CA PHE A 155 -10.71 -9.82 5.64
C PHE A 155 -12.16 -9.79 6.11
N THR A 156 -12.37 -10.03 7.39
CA THR A 156 -13.69 -9.94 8.02
C THR A 156 -13.73 -8.65 8.84
N PHE A 157 -14.51 -7.68 8.39
CA PHE A 157 -14.76 -6.49 9.18
C PHE A 157 -15.43 -6.87 10.52
N PRO A 158 -15.05 -6.23 11.64
CA PRO A 158 -15.75 -6.41 12.91
C PRO A 158 -17.23 -6.13 12.77
N ASP A 159 -18.07 -7.06 13.25
CA ASP A 159 -19.52 -6.89 13.32
C ASP A 159 -19.93 -6.26 14.67
N ARG A 160 -19.17 -5.25 15.08
CA ARG A 160 -19.37 -4.44 16.28
C ARG A 160 -18.78 -3.05 16.02
N GLU A 161 -19.23 -2.06 16.78
CA GLU A 161 -18.56 -0.76 16.81
C GLU A 161 -17.14 -0.96 17.36
N VAL A 162 -16.16 -0.43 16.63
CA VAL A 162 -14.75 -0.47 16.99
C VAL A 162 -14.19 0.94 16.91
N GLU A 163 -13.30 1.27 17.84
CA GLU A 163 -12.55 2.52 17.76
C GLU A 163 -11.73 2.53 16.47
N LEU A 164 -11.63 3.71 15.84
CA LEU A 164 -10.94 3.85 14.56
C LEU A 164 -9.49 3.34 14.62
N THR A 165 -8.81 3.56 15.74
CA THR A 165 -7.44 3.08 15.96
C THR A 165 -7.34 1.56 15.94
N ASP A 166 -8.30 0.85 16.55
CA ASP A 166 -8.33 -0.61 16.56
C ASP A 166 -8.62 -1.16 15.17
N LEU A 167 -9.59 -0.55 14.47
CA LEU A 167 -9.90 -0.89 13.09
C LEU A 167 -8.68 -0.71 12.15
N LEU A 168 -7.96 0.40 12.29
CA LEU A 168 -6.73 0.65 11.54
C LEU A 168 -5.66 -0.41 11.84
N GLY A 169 -5.52 -0.82 13.10
CA GLY A 169 -4.61 -1.89 13.52
C GLY A 169 -4.96 -3.24 12.90
N GLU A 170 -6.24 -3.64 12.92
CA GLU A 170 -6.72 -4.89 12.32
C GLU A 170 -6.52 -4.91 10.79
N VAL A 171 -6.84 -3.80 10.12
CA VAL A 171 -6.68 -3.66 8.67
C VAL A 171 -5.20 -3.65 8.28
N ALA A 172 -4.34 -2.96 9.05
CA ALA A 172 -2.90 -2.97 8.83
C ALA A 172 -2.32 -4.37 9.00
N ALA A 173 -2.70 -5.11 10.04
CA ALA A 173 -2.26 -6.49 10.23
C ALA A 173 -2.70 -7.41 9.08
N PHE A 174 -3.91 -7.22 8.55
CA PHE A 174 -4.35 -7.93 7.36
C PHE A 174 -3.49 -7.59 6.14
N VAL A 175 -3.27 -6.30 5.86
CA VAL A 175 -2.44 -5.86 4.74
C VAL A 175 -0.99 -6.34 4.89
N ASP A 176 -0.45 -6.36 6.11
CA ASP A 176 0.87 -6.91 6.43
C ASP A 176 0.99 -8.38 6.01
N SER A 177 -0.05 -9.19 6.28
CA SER A 177 -0.09 -10.59 5.83
C SER A 177 -0.05 -10.72 4.30
N LEU A 178 -0.67 -9.78 3.57
CA LEU A 178 -0.64 -9.73 2.11
C LEU A 178 0.74 -9.33 1.59
N ILE A 179 1.39 -8.37 2.28
CA ILE A 179 2.75 -7.92 1.97
C ILE A 179 3.74 -9.08 2.11
N LEU A 180 3.64 -9.88 3.19
CA LEU A 180 4.51 -11.04 3.41
C LEU A 180 4.31 -12.13 2.35
N ASP A 181 3.07 -12.43 1.98
CA ASP A 181 2.74 -13.37 0.90
C ASP A 181 3.38 -12.90 -0.42
N LEU A 182 3.21 -11.62 -0.76
CA LEU A 182 3.78 -11.04 -1.98
C LEU A 182 5.32 -11.00 -1.97
N ALA A 183 5.94 -10.62 -0.85
CA ALA A 183 7.39 -10.63 -0.68
C ALA A 183 7.96 -12.05 -0.84
N THR A 184 7.28 -13.04 -0.27
CA THR A 184 7.67 -14.46 -0.41
C THR A 184 7.60 -14.92 -1.87
N ARG A 185 6.55 -14.53 -2.60
CA ARG A 185 6.41 -14.87 -4.03
C ARG A 185 7.48 -14.19 -4.89
N LEU A 186 7.76 -12.92 -4.64
CA LEU A 186 8.84 -12.18 -5.33
C LEU A 186 10.21 -12.82 -5.07
N LYS A 187 10.48 -13.22 -3.83
CA LYS A 187 11.72 -13.92 -3.48
C LYS A 187 11.86 -15.25 -4.23
N ARG A 188 10.75 -16.00 -4.40
CA ARG A 188 10.73 -17.27 -5.15
C ARG A 188 10.89 -17.08 -6.66
N ALA A 189 10.40 -15.96 -7.21
CA ALA A 189 10.55 -15.66 -8.63
C ALA A 189 12.02 -15.47 -9.03
N GLY A 190 12.91 -15.10 -8.08
CA GLY A 190 14.37 -15.11 -8.25
C GLY A 190 14.93 -14.05 -9.24
N GLY A 191 14.06 -13.34 -9.95
CA GLY A 191 14.41 -12.27 -10.89
C GLY A 191 14.60 -10.90 -10.23
N GLN A 192 14.73 -9.85 -11.05
CA GLN A 192 14.75 -8.48 -10.55
C GLN A 192 13.36 -8.12 -10.00
N PRO A 193 13.20 -7.83 -8.71
CA PRO A 193 11.86 -7.76 -8.11
C PRO A 193 10.93 -6.71 -8.72
N LEU A 194 11.47 -5.58 -9.19
CA LEU A 194 10.65 -4.55 -9.86
C LEU A 194 10.16 -4.96 -11.25
N LEU A 195 10.92 -5.80 -11.97
CA LEU A 195 10.50 -6.32 -13.28
C LEU A 195 9.48 -7.45 -13.14
N GLU A 196 9.64 -8.29 -12.12
CA GLU A 196 8.73 -9.40 -11.82
C GLU A 196 7.47 -8.95 -11.06
N PHE A 197 7.45 -7.74 -10.51
CA PHE A 197 6.31 -7.26 -9.73
C PHE A 197 4.97 -7.36 -10.46
N PRO A 198 4.82 -6.92 -11.73
CA PRO A 198 3.52 -6.98 -12.41
C PRO A 198 3.01 -8.42 -12.64
N SER A 199 3.90 -9.36 -12.98
CA SER A 199 3.55 -10.77 -13.20
C SER A 199 3.16 -11.45 -11.89
N VAL A 200 4.01 -11.31 -10.86
CA VAL A 200 3.79 -11.88 -9.52
C VAL A 200 2.54 -11.29 -8.87
N TYR A 201 2.31 -9.99 -8.99
CA TYR A 201 1.12 -9.33 -8.46
C TYR A 201 -0.17 -9.79 -9.17
N LYS A 202 -0.12 -9.97 -10.50
CA LYS A 202 -1.25 -10.51 -11.26
C LYS A 202 -1.60 -11.93 -10.82
N GLU A 203 -0.60 -12.79 -10.64
CA GLU A 203 -0.79 -14.15 -10.13
C GLU A 203 -1.36 -14.13 -8.70
N PHE A 204 -0.79 -13.30 -7.82
CA PHE A 204 -1.29 -13.10 -6.46
C PHE A 204 -2.79 -12.80 -6.46
N LYS A 205 -3.25 -11.84 -7.27
CA LYS A 205 -4.66 -11.48 -7.39
C LYS A 205 -5.52 -12.63 -7.92
N HIS A 206 -5.03 -13.35 -8.93
CA HIS A 206 -5.72 -14.52 -9.46
C HIS A 206 -5.91 -15.60 -8.39
N THR A 207 -4.87 -15.90 -7.60
CA THR A 207 -4.96 -16.91 -6.52
C THR A 207 -5.93 -16.53 -5.40
N ARG A 208 -6.28 -15.25 -5.28
CA ARG A 208 -7.25 -14.74 -4.29
C ARG A 208 -8.63 -14.45 -4.88
N GLY A 209 -8.83 -14.62 -6.19
CA GLY A 209 -10.07 -14.27 -6.86
C GLY A 209 -10.35 -12.76 -6.94
N TRP A 210 -9.31 -11.92 -6.91
CA TRP A 210 -9.42 -10.44 -6.95
C TRP A 210 -9.47 -9.87 -8.39
N CYS A 211 -9.75 -10.70 -9.40
CA CYS A 211 -9.51 -10.40 -10.82
C CYS A 211 -10.75 -10.00 -11.64
#